data_AF-A0A6L2PB70-F1
#
_entry.id   AF-A0A6L2PB70-F1
#
_cell.length_a   1.000
_cell.length_b   1.000
_cell.length_c   1.000
_cell.angle_alpha   90.00
_cell.angle_beta   90.00
_cell.angle_gamma   90.00
#
_symmetry.space_group_name_H-M   'P 1'
#
loop_
_entity.id
_entity.type
_entity.pdbx_description
1 polymer ?
#
loop_
_entity_poly.entity_id
_entity_poly.type
_entity_poly.pdbx_seq_one_letter_code
_entity_poly.pdbx_strand_id
1 'polypeptide(L)'
;MDVCCKEMSWSDVRDLFRLWREENVRKSVEVVDLWERILQKKMHKFGDERLPVLEQVCVAALDCNRLEVADACLKALSAEFPTSLRIRKLKALKLEALERYNS
;
A
#
# COMPACT_ATOMS: atom_id res chain seq x y z
N MET A 1 25.48 14.40 10.44
CA MET A 1 24.54 14.42 11.57
C MET A 1 23.57 13.30 11.34
N ASP A 2 23.85 12.16 11.96
CA ASP A 2 23.07 10.93 11.89
C ASP A 2 21.62 11.19 12.31
N VAL A 3 20.72 11.19 11.34
CA VAL A 3 19.29 11.19 11.62
C VAL A 3 18.98 9.79 12.14
N CYS A 4 18.87 9.72 13.46
CA CYS A 4 18.31 8.61 14.24
C CYS A 4 17.54 7.62 13.36
N CYS A 5 18.12 6.44 13.16
CA CYS A 5 17.39 5.21 12.88
C CYS A 5 16.43 4.95 14.06
N LYS A 6 15.36 5.73 14.19
CA LYS A 6 14.21 5.34 15.00
C LYS A 6 13.66 4.13 14.27
N GLU A 7 13.96 2.95 14.81
CA GLU A 7 13.18 1.75 14.51
C GLU A 7 11.72 2.11 14.80
N MET A 8 10.94 2.40 13.75
CA MET A 8 9.53 2.72 13.89
C MET A 8 8.79 1.43 14.20
N SER A 9 7.94 1.45 15.24
CA SER A 9 7.09 0.31 15.51
C SER A 9 6.03 0.17 14.39
N TRP A 10 5.49 -1.02 14.21
CA TRP A 10 4.43 -1.26 13.23
C TRP A 10 3.19 -0.39 13.47
N SER A 11 2.90 -0.02 14.73
CA SER A 11 1.83 0.91 15.09
C SER A 11 2.15 2.33 14.65
N ASP A 12 3.39 2.80 14.85
CA ASP A 12 3.81 4.15 14.42
C ASP A 12 3.69 4.29 12.91
N VAL A 13 4.11 3.26 12.16
CA VAL A 13 4.02 3.27 10.69
C VAL A 13 2.57 3.21 10.20
N ARG A 14 1.71 2.41 10.85
CA ARG A 14 0.27 2.40 10.55
C ARG A 14 -0.35 3.78 10.79
N ASP A 15 -0.02 4.42 11.90
CA ASP A 15 -0.58 5.72 12.26
C ASP A 15 -0.03 6.83 11.34
N LEU A 16 1.22 6.72 10.90
CA LEU A 16 1.80 7.57 9.85
C LEU A 16 1.07 7.40 8.51
N PHE A 17 0.72 6.18 8.13
CA PHE A 17 -0.07 5.93 6.92
C PHE A 17 -1.45 6.57 7.01
N ARG A 18 -2.11 6.48 8.18
CA ARG A 18 -3.38 7.15 8.43
C ARG A 18 -3.25 8.66 8.28
N LEU A 19 -2.23 9.26 8.91
CA LEU A 19 -1.95 10.69 8.80
C LEU A 19 -1.78 11.12 7.33
N TRP A 20 -1.00 10.38 6.54
CA TRP A 20 -0.82 10.70 5.12
C TRP A 20 -2.12 10.60 4.30
N ARG A 21 -3.03 9.70 4.67
CA ARG A 21 -4.37 9.64 4.03
C ARG A 21 -5.22 10.85 4.41
N GLU A 22 -5.22 11.23 5.68
CA GLU A 22 -6.00 12.35 6.21
C GLU A 22 -5.51 13.69 5.66
N GLU A 23 -4.20 13.87 5.55
CA GLU A 23 -3.55 15.06 4.98
C GLU A 23 -3.50 15.04 3.44
N ASN A 24 -3.99 13.97 2.79
CA ASN A 24 -3.96 13.76 1.35
C ASN A 24 -2.53 13.92 0.74
N VAL A 25 -1.51 13.49 1.47
CA VAL A 25 -0.10 13.57 1.05
C VAL A 25 0.29 12.29 0.32
N ARG A 26 0.82 12.44 -0.90
CA ARG A 26 1.34 11.31 -1.68
C ARG A 26 2.80 11.04 -1.33
N LYS A 27 3.07 9.93 -0.64
CA LYS A 27 4.41 9.45 -0.22
C LYS A 27 4.69 8.05 -0.74
N SER A 28 4.54 7.84 -2.05
CA SER A 28 4.46 6.49 -2.63
C SER A 28 5.75 5.66 -2.43
N VAL A 29 6.92 6.29 -2.49
CA VAL A 29 8.21 5.59 -2.24
C VAL A 29 8.30 5.15 -0.78
N GLU A 30 8.05 6.06 0.16
CA GLU A 30 8.13 5.77 1.59
C GLU A 30 7.06 4.77 2.04
N VAL A 31 5.86 4.83 1.48
CA VAL A 31 4.79 3.86 1.74
C VAL A 31 5.22 2.45 1.33
N VAL A 32 5.81 2.27 0.15
CA VAL A 32 6.26 0.94 -0.28
C VAL A 32 7.43 0.45 0.57
N ASP A 33 8.41 1.31 0.85
CA ASP A 33 9.56 0.97 1.69
C ASP A 33 9.14 0.53 3.10
N LEU A 34 8.27 1.30 3.75
CA LEU A 34 7.78 1.00 5.10
C LEU A 34 6.86 -0.23 5.12
N TRP A 35 6.11 -0.45 4.04
CA TRP A 35 5.29 -1.66 3.86
C TRP A 35 6.16 -2.91 3.86
N GLU A 36 7.15 -2.98 2.98
CA GLU A 36 8.01 -4.16 2.80
C GLU A 36 8.86 -4.46 4.04
N ARG A 37 9.37 -3.40 4.70
CA ARG A 37 10.24 -3.54 5.86
C ARG A 37 9.48 -3.90 7.14
N ILE A 38 8.30 -3.29 7.37
CA ILE A 38 7.67 -3.29 8.70
C ILE A 38 6.25 -3.88 8.65
N LEU A 39 5.37 -3.37 7.78
CA LEU A 39 3.95 -3.66 7.90
C LEU A 39 3.52 -5.02 7.33
N GLN A 40 4.12 -5.47 6.23
CA GLN A 40 3.69 -6.68 5.51
C GLN A 40 3.59 -7.90 6.44
N LYS A 41 4.55 -8.06 7.36
CA LYS A 41 4.61 -9.19 8.31
C LYS A 41 3.64 -9.06 9.49
N LYS A 42 3.00 -7.90 9.68
CA LYS A 42 2.15 -7.58 10.83
C LYS A 42 0.67 -7.39 10.47
N MET A 43 0.28 -7.71 9.24
CA MET A 43 -1.09 -7.51 8.74
C MET A 43 -2.21 -8.15 9.58
N HIS A 44 -1.93 -9.26 10.25
CA HIS A 44 -2.88 -9.89 11.17
C HIS A 44 -3.26 -9.01 12.38
N LYS A 45 -2.50 -7.94 12.67
CA LYS A 45 -2.73 -7.04 13.82
C LYS A 45 -3.60 -5.83 13.50
N PHE A 46 -4.03 -5.65 12.26
CA PHE A 46 -4.58 -4.37 11.80
C PHE A 46 -6.10 -4.25 12.00
N GLY A 47 -6.81 -5.37 12.19
CA GLY A 47 -8.28 -5.34 12.29
C GLY A 47 -8.89 -4.54 11.15
N ASP A 48 -9.68 -3.53 11.49
CA ASP A 48 -10.40 -2.68 10.54
C ASP A 48 -9.48 -1.76 9.69
N GLU A 49 -8.25 -1.50 10.14
CA GLU A 49 -7.26 -0.70 9.39
C GLU A 49 -6.58 -1.47 8.25
N ARG A 50 -6.80 -2.78 8.17
CA ARG A 50 -6.13 -3.63 7.18
C ARG A 50 -6.47 -3.19 5.76
N LEU A 51 -7.74 -2.87 5.50
CA LEU A 51 -8.21 -2.51 4.17
C LEU A 51 -7.70 -1.13 3.70
N PRO A 52 -7.85 -0.04 4.47
CA PRO A 52 -7.26 1.26 4.10
C PRO A 52 -5.76 1.18 3.82
N VAL A 53 -5.03 0.38 4.59
CA VAL A 53 -3.59 0.20 4.41
C VAL A 53 -3.28 -0.56 3.13
N LEU A 54 -3.97 -1.67 2.85
CA LEU A 54 -3.79 -2.43 1.60
C LEU A 54 -4.11 -1.59 0.35
N GLU A 55 -5.18 -0.79 0.39
CA GLU A 55 -5.51 0.11 -0.72
C GLU A 55 -4.44 1.19 -0.93
N GLN A 56 -3.98 1.84 0.14
CA GLN A 56 -2.94 2.86 0.08
C GLN A 56 -1.62 2.31 -0.47
N VAL A 57 -1.21 1.11 -0.01
CA VAL A 57 -0.01 0.43 -0.49
C VAL A 57 -0.18 0.01 -1.95
N CYS A 58 -1.35 -0.48 -2.35
CA CYS A 58 -1.61 -0.83 -3.75
C CYS A 58 -1.41 0.36 -4.68
N VAL A 59 -1.97 1.53 -4.33
CA VAL A 59 -1.81 2.75 -5.14
C VAL A 59 -0.35 3.21 -5.17
N ALA A 60 0.32 3.24 -4.01
CA ALA A 60 1.73 3.60 -3.91
C ALA A 60 2.65 2.65 -4.71
N ALA A 61 2.35 1.35 -4.69
CA ALA A 61 3.07 0.35 -5.45
C ALA A 61 2.90 0.54 -6.96
N LEU A 62 1.69 0.89 -7.42
CA LEU A 62 1.45 1.21 -8.83
C LEU A 62 2.21 2.49 -9.26
N ASP A 63 2.18 3.54 -8.43
CA ASP A 63 2.93 4.78 -8.67
C ASP A 63 4.45 4.53 -8.78
N CYS A 64 4.98 3.60 -7.98
CA CYS A 64 6.40 3.24 -7.93
C CYS A 64 6.78 2.08 -8.85
N ASN A 65 5.84 1.58 -9.67
CA ASN A 65 5.99 0.37 -10.48
C ASN A 65 6.50 -0.87 -9.73
N ARG A 66 6.11 -1.03 -8.46
CA ARG A 66 6.39 -2.23 -7.67
C ARG A 66 5.24 -3.22 -7.84
N LEU A 67 5.10 -3.76 -9.06
CA LEU A 67 3.93 -4.55 -9.48
C LEU A 67 3.68 -5.79 -8.62
N GLU A 68 4.74 -6.46 -8.14
CA GLU A 68 4.59 -7.60 -7.23
C GLU A 68 3.88 -7.24 -5.91
N VAL A 69 4.18 -6.05 -5.37
CA VAL A 69 3.55 -5.51 -4.16
C VAL A 69 2.10 -5.16 -4.44
N ALA A 70 1.83 -4.52 -5.58
CA ALA A 70 0.47 -4.19 -6.01
C ALA A 70 -0.39 -5.46 -6.16
N ASP A 71 0.18 -6.53 -6.70
CA ASP A 71 -0.49 -7.82 -6.92
C ASP A 71 -0.83 -8.54 -5.63
N ALA A 72 0.11 -8.57 -4.69
CA ALA A 72 -0.15 -9.11 -3.36
C ALA A 72 -1.31 -8.37 -2.68
N CYS A 73 -1.32 -7.03 -2.77
CA CYS A 73 -2.39 -6.21 -2.19
C CYS A 73 -3.73 -6.43 -2.88
N LEU A 74 -3.76 -6.44 -4.22
CA LEU A 74 -4.98 -6.70 -5.01
C LEU A 74 -5.57 -8.07 -4.75
N LYS A 75 -4.72 -9.10 -4.57
CA LYS A 75 -5.17 -10.46 -4.23
C LYS A 75 -5.84 -10.49 -2.85
N ALA A 76 -5.22 -9.85 -1.85
CA ALA A 76 -5.77 -9.75 -0.50
C ALA A 76 -7.11 -8.99 -0.50
N LEU A 77 -7.17 -7.83 -1.16
CA LEU A 77 -8.38 -7.02 -1.28
C LEU A 77 -9.50 -7.79 -2.00
N SER A 78 -9.18 -8.45 -3.11
CA SER A 78 -10.18 -9.21 -3.89
C SER A 78 -10.76 -10.41 -3.14
N ALA A 79 -10.00 -11.01 -2.23
CA ALA A 79 -10.48 -12.10 -1.39
C ALA A 79 -11.50 -11.62 -0.35
N GLU A 80 -11.33 -10.41 0.17
CA GLU A 80 -12.24 -9.84 1.18
C GLU A 80 -13.46 -9.12 0.56
N PHE A 81 -13.30 -8.45 -0.60
CA PHE A 81 -14.38 -7.70 -1.25
C PHE A 81 -14.46 -7.95 -2.77
N PRO A 82 -14.83 -9.17 -3.22
CA PRO A 82 -14.75 -9.55 -4.63
C PRO A 82 -15.57 -8.65 -5.58
N THR A 83 -16.61 -7.98 -5.09
CA THR A 83 -17.53 -7.14 -5.88
C THR A 83 -17.30 -5.63 -5.72
N SER A 84 -16.30 -5.19 -4.93
CA SER A 84 -16.08 -3.77 -4.67
C SER A 84 -15.65 -3.00 -5.93
N LEU A 85 -16.34 -1.89 -6.20
CA LEU A 85 -16.00 -0.97 -7.28
C LEU A 85 -14.60 -0.38 -7.11
N ARG A 86 -14.16 -0.15 -5.86
CA ARG A 86 -12.81 0.36 -5.56
C ARG A 86 -11.75 -0.62 -6.05
N ILE A 87 -11.94 -1.92 -5.80
CA ILE A 87 -11.01 -2.96 -6.25
C ILE A 87 -11.00 -3.10 -7.76
N ARG A 88 -12.16 -2.98 -8.43
CA ARG A 88 -12.23 -2.96 -9.90
C ARG A 88 -11.41 -1.81 -10.49
N LYS A 89 -11.48 -0.61 -9.89
CA LYS A 89 -10.66 0.54 -10.32
C LYS A 89 -9.16 0.26 -10.15
N LEU A 90 -8.74 -0.31 -9.01
CA LEU A 90 -7.33 -0.67 -8.79
C LEU A 90 -6.84 -1.71 -9.82
N LYS A 91 -7.67 -2.69 -10.19
CA LYS A 91 -7.35 -3.65 -11.27
C LYS A 91 -7.18 -2.95 -12.62
N ALA A 92 -8.04 -1.99 -12.95
CA ALA A 92 -7.91 -1.20 -14.17
C ALA A 92 -6.60 -0.38 -14.18
N LEU A 93 -6.28 0.32 -13.09
CA LEU A 93 -5.02 1.07 -12.95
C LEU A 93 -3.78 0.18 -13.12
N LYS A 94 -3.83 -1.06 -12.64
CA LYS A 94 -2.75 -2.03 -12.87
C LYS A 94 -2.60 -2.37 -14.35
N LEU A 95 -3.70 -2.60 -15.07
CA LEU A 95 -3.66 -2.91 -16.51
C LEU A 95 -3.06 -1.73 -17.29
N GLU A 96 -3.47 -0.50 -16.96
CA GLU A 96 -2.88 0.71 -17.55
C GLU A 96 -1.37 0.80 -17.26
N ALA A 97 -0.94 0.49 -16.04
CA ALA A 97 0.48 0.45 -15.69
C ALA A 97 1.25 -0.59 -16.53
N LEU A 98 0.70 -1.79 -16.72
CA LEU A 98 1.31 -2.86 -17.52
C LEU A 98 1.45 -2.50 -19.00
N GLU A 99 0.43 -1.87 -19.59
CA GLU A 99 0.48 -1.43 -20.99
C GLU A 99 1.60 -0.39 -21.23
N ARG A 100 1.90 0.44 -20.23
CA ARG A 100 3.02 1.39 -20.28
C ARG A 100 4.42 0.74 -20.25
N TYR A 101 4.55 -0.51 -19.83
CA TYR A 101 5.83 -1.26 -19.89
C TYR A 101 6.01 -2.03 -21.18
N ASN A 102 4.92 -2.31 -21.90
CA ASN A 102 4.94 -3.11 -23.11
C ASN A 102 5.02 -2.27 -24.40
N SER A 103 5.34 -0.98 -24.27
CA SER A 103 5.54 -0.01 -25.36
C SER A 103 6.97 0.55 -25.35
#